data_AF-A0A7X7LF81-F1
#
_entry.id   AF-A0A7X7LF81-F1
#
_cell.length_a   1.000
_cell.length_b   1.000
_cell.length_c   1.000
_cell.angle_alpha   90.00
_cell.angle_beta   90.00
_cell.angle_gamma   90.00
#
_symmetry.space_group_name_H-M   'P 1'
#
loop_
_entity.id
_entity.type
_entity.pdbx_description
1 polymer ?
#
loop_
_entity_poly.entity_id
_entity_poly.type
_entity_poly.pdbx_seq_one_letter_code
_entity_poly.pdbx_strand_id
1 'polypeptide(L)'
;AGMAACLWEINPYLTRQEINDIIVQSSSQYSKPDNYVGYGIPDMSVAYELACRLTVGPDPEDPLQVFVQFTQQEVFIRCYTEEPGTGSVEIFDITGRRLAYNNNLELNKGQNDLKVPIDVIQSSSSLLIVRFSSGSKSKTVKAMSLRDR
;
A
#
# COMPACT_ATOMS: atom_id res chain seq x y z
N ALA A 1 4.94 -17.83 0.65
CA ALA A 1 3.76 -16.97 0.38
C ALA A 1 3.58 -15.89 1.45
N GLY A 2 3.64 -16.21 2.76
CA GLY A 2 3.42 -15.21 3.84
C GLY A 2 4.42 -14.04 3.84
N MET A 3 5.73 -14.31 3.80
CA MET A 3 6.74 -13.25 3.80
C MET A 3 6.59 -12.26 2.63
N ALA A 4 6.31 -12.77 1.42
CA ALA A 4 6.07 -11.92 0.25
C ALA A 4 4.87 -10.99 0.43
N ALA A 5 3.78 -11.48 1.05
CA ALA A 5 2.62 -10.67 1.38
C ALA A 5 2.98 -9.58 2.41
N CYS A 6 3.72 -9.92 3.46
CA CYS A 6 4.17 -8.93 4.45
C CYS A 6 5.10 -7.87 3.83
N LEU A 7 6.00 -8.24 2.93
CA LEU A 7 6.85 -7.26 2.22
C LEU A 7 6.02 -6.31 1.35
N TRP A 8 4.98 -6.81 0.71
CA TRP A 8 4.05 -5.98 -0.04
C TRP A 8 3.20 -5.07 0.87
N GLU A 9 2.82 -5.55 2.06
CA GLU A 9 2.15 -4.72 3.07
C GLU A 9 3.06 -3.60 3.60
N ILE A 10 4.35 -3.86 3.76
CA ILE A 10 5.35 -2.85 4.18
C ILE A 10 5.49 -1.77 3.11
N ASN A 11 5.62 -2.18 1.85
CA ASN A 11 5.77 -1.27 0.72
C ASN A 11 4.94 -1.76 -0.48
N PRO A 12 3.71 -1.25 -0.64
CA PRO A 12 2.78 -1.73 -1.65
C PRO A 12 3.15 -1.31 -3.08
N TYR A 13 4.13 -0.41 -3.20
CA TYR A 13 4.70 0.02 -4.48
C TYR A 13 5.72 -0.99 -5.05
N LEU A 14 6.16 -1.97 -4.25
CA LEU A 14 7.06 -3.01 -4.74
C LEU A 14 6.36 -3.87 -5.80
N THR A 15 6.99 -3.98 -6.95
CA THR A 15 6.60 -4.93 -7.99
C THR A 15 6.87 -6.37 -7.53
N ARG A 16 6.20 -7.33 -8.17
CA ARG A 16 6.45 -8.76 -7.91
C ARG A 16 7.93 -9.12 -8.05
N GLN A 17 8.61 -8.54 -9.04
CA GLN A 17 10.02 -8.79 -9.29
C GLN A 17 10.87 -8.26 -8.14
N GLU A 18 10.63 -7.03 -7.69
CA GLU A 18 11.34 -6.45 -6.56
C GLU A 18 11.12 -7.21 -5.25
N ILE A 19 9.89 -7.68 -4.98
CA ILE A 19 9.62 -8.55 -3.83
C ILE A 19 10.45 -9.83 -3.91
N ASN A 20 10.52 -10.44 -5.09
CA ASN A 20 11.33 -11.64 -5.29
C ASN A 20 12.83 -11.36 -5.09
N ASP A 21 13.32 -10.24 -5.63
CA ASP A 21 14.71 -9.83 -5.49
C ASP A 21 15.06 -9.54 -4.02
N ILE A 22 14.17 -8.90 -3.25
CA ILE A 22 14.34 -8.68 -1.80
C ILE A 22 14.42 -10.01 -1.06
N ILE A 23 13.54 -10.97 -1.37
CA ILE A 23 13.55 -12.31 -0.74
C ILE A 23 14.87 -13.02 -1.05
N VAL A 24 15.33 -13.00 -2.30
CA VAL A 24 16.59 -13.62 -2.71
C VAL A 24 17.80 -12.93 -2.04
N GLN A 25 17.85 -11.60 -2.05
CA GLN A 25 18.94 -10.82 -1.46
C GLN A 25 19.04 -10.96 0.06
N SER A 26 17.91 -11.18 0.74
CA SER A 26 17.86 -11.42 2.18
C SER A 26 18.19 -12.86 2.58
N SER A 27 18.40 -13.77 1.62
CA SER A 27 18.60 -15.18 1.92
C SER A 27 20.03 -15.53 2.34
N SER A 28 20.16 -16.49 3.24
CA SER A 28 21.43 -16.89 3.87
C SER A 28 22.55 -17.29 2.89
N GLN A 29 22.20 -17.80 1.71
CA GLN A 29 23.12 -18.20 0.64
C GLN A 29 23.00 -17.32 -0.61
N TYR A 30 22.54 -16.07 -0.47
CA TYR A 30 22.40 -15.13 -1.59
C TYR A 30 23.61 -15.12 -2.54
N SER A 31 24.82 -15.03 -1.99
CA SER A 31 26.07 -14.94 -2.75
C SER A 31 26.56 -16.28 -3.33
N LYS A 32 26.07 -17.41 -2.84
CA LYS A 32 26.53 -18.77 -3.21
C LYS A 32 25.37 -19.77 -3.13
N PRO A 33 24.38 -19.71 -4.03
CA PRO A 33 23.29 -20.66 -4.04
C PRO A 33 23.77 -22.07 -4.38
N ASP A 34 23.09 -23.08 -3.84
CA ASP A 34 23.37 -24.49 -4.13
C ASP A 34 22.13 -25.24 -4.66
N ASN A 35 22.32 -26.49 -5.10
CA ASN A 35 21.23 -27.31 -5.64
C ASN A 35 20.40 -28.03 -4.56
N TYR A 36 20.75 -27.90 -3.27
CA TYR A 36 20.06 -28.57 -2.17
C TYR A 36 19.00 -27.67 -1.53
N VAL A 37 19.34 -26.39 -1.30
CA VAL A 37 18.48 -25.40 -0.64
C VAL A 37 18.38 -24.07 -1.43
N GLY A 38 18.99 -23.98 -2.62
CA GLY A 38 18.92 -22.77 -3.44
C GLY A 38 19.64 -21.60 -2.77
N TYR A 39 18.96 -20.46 -2.63
CA TYR A 39 19.48 -19.30 -1.92
C TYR A 39 19.44 -19.42 -0.39
N GLY A 40 18.92 -20.52 0.15
CA GLY A 40 18.80 -20.75 1.59
C GLY A 40 17.57 -20.07 2.20
N ILE A 41 17.65 -19.73 3.49
CA ILE A 41 16.51 -19.20 4.26
C ILE A 41 16.56 -17.66 4.22
N PRO A 42 15.48 -16.99 3.77
CA PRO A 42 15.36 -15.53 3.84
C PRO A 42 15.37 -15.00 5.28
N ASP A 43 16.17 -13.98 5.56
CA ASP A 43 16.12 -13.21 6.80
C ASP A 43 15.08 -12.09 6.70
N MET A 44 14.05 -12.15 7.55
CA MET A 44 12.96 -11.18 7.49
C MET A 44 13.44 -9.77 7.87
N SER A 45 14.36 -9.63 8.83
CA SER A 45 14.85 -8.32 9.27
C SER A 45 15.57 -7.62 8.12
N VAL A 46 16.43 -8.33 7.40
CA VAL A 46 17.12 -7.80 6.22
C VAL A 46 16.11 -7.46 5.12
N ALA A 47 15.15 -8.34 4.85
CA ALA A 47 14.12 -8.11 3.85
C ALA A 47 13.26 -6.87 4.15
N TYR A 48 12.92 -6.67 5.43
CA TYR A 48 12.17 -5.53 5.93
C TYR A 48 12.93 -4.22 5.65
N GLU A 49 14.21 -4.15 6.00
CA GLU A 49 15.03 -2.96 5.75
C GLU A 49 15.17 -2.65 4.25
N LEU A 50 15.33 -3.69 3.42
CA LEU A 50 15.37 -3.54 1.96
C LEU A 50 14.05 -2.99 1.42
N ALA A 51 12.91 -3.54 1.87
CA ALA A 51 11.58 -3.10 1.44
C ALA A 51 11.27 -1.65 1.85
N CYS A 52 11.67 -1.23 3.05
CA CYS A 52 11.50 0.15 3.51
C CYS A 52 12.36 1.16 2.74
N ARG A 53 13.56 0.76 2.31
CA ARG A 53 14.51 1.67 1.64
C ARG A 53 14.23 1.85 0.15
N LEU A 54 13.58 0.89 -0.50
CA LEU A 54 13.27 0.95 -1.92
C LEU A 54 12.18 1.99 -2.20
N THR A 55 12.59 3.17 -2.67
CA THR A 55 11.71 4.12 -3.35
C THR A 55 11.43 3.60 -4.75
N VAL A 56 10.33 2.86 -4.90
CA VAL A 56 9.80 2.50 -6.21
C VAL A 56 8.95 3.66 -6.71
N GLY A 57 9.19 4.07 -7.95
CA GLY A 57 8.31 4.99 -8.67
C GLY A 57 6.93 4.36 -8.90
N PRO A 58 5.94 5.14 -9.33
CA PRO A 58 4.65 4.58 -9.67
C PRO A 58 4.84 3.60 -10.82
N ASP A 59 3.98 2.59 -10.87
CA ASP A 59 3.86 1.79 -12.08
C ASP A 59 3.49 2.73 -13.23
N PRO A 60 4.24 2.74 -14.35
CA PRO A 60 4.01 3.67 -15.44
C PRO A 60 2.64 3.49 -16.11
N GLU A 61 2.00 2.33 -15.93
CA GLU A 61 0.64 2.06 -16.42
C GLU A 61 -0.43 2.58 -15.44
N ASP A 62 -0.05 2.95 -14.21
CA ASP A 62 -0.95 3.39 -13.15
C ASP A 62 -0.43 4.65 -12.40
N PRO A 63 -0.51 5.85 -13.00
CA PRO A 63 0.11 7.07 -12.48
C PRO A 63 -0.52 7.63 -11.19
N LEU A 64 -1.70 7.13 -10.79
CA LEU A 64 -2.42 7.57 -9.60
C LEU A 64 -2.56 6.45 -8.55
N GLN A 65 -1.61 5.51 -8.51
CA GLN A 65 -1.61 4.38 -7.57
C GLN A 65 -2.19 4.75 -6.21
N VAL A 66 -3.15 3.95 -5.76
CA VAL A 66 -3.78 4.09 -4.43
C VAL A 66 -3.77 2.73 -3.78
N PHE A 67 -3.17 2.67 -2.61
CA PHE A 67 -3.16 1.51 -1.75
C PHE A 67 -3.87 1.85 -0.45
N VAL A 68 -4.68 0.92 0.03
CA VAL A 68 -5.45 1.10 1.26
C VAL A 68 -5.18 -0.09 2.16
N GLN A 69 -4.74 0.21 3.38
CA GLN A 69 -4.49 -0.79 4.41
C GLN A 69 -5.27 -0.42 5.68
N PHE A 70 -5.69 -1.44 6.41
CA PHE A 70 -6.42 -1.28 7.66
C PHE A 70 -5.52 -1.66 8.83
N THR A 71 -5.54 -0.84 9.87
CA THR A 71 -5.14 -1.25 11.21
C THR A 71 -6.36 -1.26 12.12
N GLN A 72 -6.16 -1.62 13.38
CA GLN A 72 -7.24 -1.60 14.37
C GLN A 72 -7.77 -0.19 14.64
N GLN A 73 -6.98 0.85 14.40
CA GLN A 73 -7.30 2.23 14.77
C GLN A 73 -7.42 3.18 13.58
N GLU A 74 -6.78 2.86 12.45
CA GLU A 74 -6.65 3.78 11.33
C GLU A 74 -6.79 3.04 9.99
N VAL A 75 -7.29 3.75 9.00
CA VAL A 75 -7.17 3.37 7.59
C VAL A 75 -6.03 4.19 6.99
N PHE A 76 -5.01 3.49 6.54
CA PHE A 76 -3.87 4.06 5.83
C PHE A 76 -4.20 4.07 4.35
N ILE A 77 -4.15 5.25 3.75
CA ILE A 77 -4.34 5.46 2.32
C ILE A 77 -3.04 6.03 1.80
N ARG A 78 -2.33 5.24 1.01
CA ARG A 78 -1.06 5.61 0.41
C ARG A 78 -1.30 5.85 -1.07
N CYS A 79 -0.99 7.03 -1.55
CA CYS A 79 -1.18 7.39 -2.95
C CYS A 79 0.07 8.03 -3.57
N TYR A 80 0.22 7.85 -4.88
CA TYR A 80 1.27 8.49 -5.64
C TYR A 80 0.70 9.62 -6.51
N THR A 81 1.41 10.75 -6.57
CA THR A 81 1.12 11.84 -7.50
C THR A 81 2.36 12.32 -8.24
N GLU A 82 2.23 12.48 -9.56
CA GLU A 82 3.33 12.92 -10.45
C GLU A 82 3.69 14.40 -10.24
N GLU A 83 2.74 15.20 -9.80
CA GLU A 83 2.85 16.64 -9.59
C GLU A 83 2.29 17.02 -8.21
N PRO A 84 2.86 18.03 -7.55
CA PRO A 84 2.30 18.56 -6.31
C PRO A 84 1.00 19.31 -6.61
N GLY A 85 0.09 19.36 -5.64
CA GLY A 85 -1.17 20.06 -5.82
C GLY A 85 -2.16 19.79 -4.70
N THR A 86 -3.44 19.99 -5.01
CA THR A 86 -4.54 19.67 -4.10
C THR A 86 -5.29 18.45 -4.60
N GLY A 87 -5.71 17.60 -3.65
CA GLY A 87 -6.53 16.44 -3.94
C GLY A 87 -7.65 16.23 -2.96
N SER A 88 -8.42 15.20 -3.24
CA SER A 88 -9.53 14.78 -2.41
C SER A 88 -9.53 13.28 -2.19
N VAL A 89 -10.04 12.89 -1.02
CA VAL A 89 -10.31 11.49 -0.68
C VAL A 89 -11.75 11.37 -0.20
N GLU A 90 -12.44 10.37 -0.74
CA GLU A 90 -13.79 9.99 -0.35
C GLU A 90 -13.79 8.52 0.03
N ILE A 91 -14.46 8.21 1.12
CA ILE A 91 -14.66 6.83 1.58
C ILE A 91 -16.16 6.54 1.55
N PHE A 92 -16.52 5.43 0.94
CA PHE A 92 -17.90 4.95 0.84
C PHE A 92 -18.04 3.55 1.42
N ASP A 93 -19.24 3.26 1.91
CA ASP A 93 -19.71 1.91 2.16
C ASP A 93 -20.09 1.21 0.83
N ILE A 94 -20.33 -0.09 0.86
CA ILE A 94 -20.76 -0.90 -0.28
C ILE A 94 -22.10 -0.46 -0.88
N THR A 95 -22.92 0.23 -0.10
CA THR A 95 -24.21 0.81 -0.53
C THR A 95 -24.05 2.14 -1.25
N GLY A 96 -22.83 2.70 -1.30
CA GLY A 96 -22.56 4.03 -1.85
C GLY A 96 -22.76 5.17 -0.84
N ARG A 97 -23.09 4.87 0.42
CA ARG A 97 -23.14 5.89 1.50
C ARG A 97 -21.72 6.43 1.74
N ARG A 98 -21.52 7.74 1.58
CA ARG A 98 -20.25 8.40 1.89
C ARG A 98 -20.04 8.47 3.41
N LEU A 99 -18.95 7.90 3.88
CA LEU A 99 -18.55 7.81 5.29
C LEU A 99 -17.58 8.93 5.67
N ALA A 100 -16.66 9.28 4.76
CA ALA A 100 -15.68 10.35 4.99
C ALA A 100 -15.41 11.10 3.68
N TYR A 101 -15.07 12.38 3.82
CA TYR A 101 -14.67 13.25 2.71
C TYR A 101 -13.66 14.29 3.18
N ASN A 102 -12.55 14.42 2.47
CA ASN A 102 -11.62 15.53 2.61
C ASN A 102 -11.22 15.99 1.21
N ASN A 103 -11.33 17.29 0.93
CA ASN A 103 -11.04 17.89 -0.39
C ASN A 103 -9.92 18.92 -0.37
N ASN A 104 -9.24 19.06 0.75
CA ASN A 104 -8.15 20.01 0.92
C ASN A 104 -6.88 19.27 1.33
N LEU A 105 -6.57 18.19 0.61
CA LEU A 105 -5.35 17.42 0.80
C LEU A 105 -4.22 18.11 0.07
N GLU A 106 -3.21 18.56 0.80
CA GLU A 106 -1.96 19.03 0.22
C GLU A 106 -1.14 17.81 -0.21
N LEU A 107 -0.90 17.69 -1.52
CA LEU A 107 -0.20 16.58 -2.13
C LEU A 107 1.16 17.02 -2.61
N ASN A 108 2.18 16.25 -2.24
CA ASN A 108 3.54 16.41 -2.73
C ASN A 108 3.75 15.56 -3.98
N LYS A 109 4.71 15.95 -4.81
CA LYS A 109 5.21 15.04 -5.85
C LYS A 109 5.81 13.80 -5.17
N GLY A 110 5.37 12.62 -5.62
CA GLY A 110 5.80 11.35 -5.05
C GLY A 110 4.72 10.67 -4.21
N GLN A 111 5.15 9.94 -3.20
CA GLN A 111 4.27 9.21 -2.29
C GLN A 111 3.66 10.16 -1.25
N ASN A 112 2.37 9.98 -0.98
CA ASN A 112 1.62 10.70 0.05
C ASN A 112 0.91 9.66 0.92
N ASP A 113 1.00 9.83 2.23
CA ASP A 113 0.36 8.96 3.21
C ASP A 113 -0.74 9.74 3.93
N LEU A 114 -1.95 9.20 3.88
CA LEU A 114 -3.11 9.71 4.59
C LEU A 114 -3.57 8.72 5.64
N LYS A 115 -3.97 9.24 6.79
CA LYS A 115 -4.52 8.44 7.88
C LYS A 115 -5.93 8.91 8.17
N VAL A 116 -6.87 7.97 8.15
CA VAL A 116 -8.26 8.23 8.52
C VAL A 116 -8.57 7.40 9.76
N PRO A 117 -8.87 8.03 10.91
CA PRO A 117 -9.22 7.30 12.12
C PRO A 117 -10.45 6.43 11.87
N ILE A 118 -10.43 5.19 12.37
CA ILE A 118 -11.49 4.22 12.13
C ILE A 118 -12.82 4.67 12.72
N ASP A 119 -12.80 5.48 13.79
CA ASP A 119 -13.99 6.05 14.44
C ASP A 119 -14.77 7.00 13.53
N VAL A 120 -14.07 7.70 12.62
CA VAL A 120 -14.70 8.51 11.57
C VAL A 120 -15.46 7.62 10.58
N ILE A 121 -14.95 6.41 10.37
CA ILE A 121 -15.53 5.40 9.49
C ILE A 121 -16.57 4.59 10.28
N GLN A 122 -17.70 5.25 10.59
CA GLN A 122 -18.87 4.69 11.30
C GLN A 122 -19.66 3.69 10.44
N SER A 123 -18.98 2.67 9.93
CA SER A 123 -19.58 1.58 9.17
C SER A 123 -19.30 0.25 9.84
N SER A 124 -20.32 -0.61 9.87
CA SER A 124 -20.22 -2.01 10.24
C SER A 124 -19.71 -2.89 9.09
N SER A 125 -19.52 -2.32 7.91
CA SER A 125 -19.07 -3.03 6.72
C SER A 125 -17.57 -3.30 6.77
N SER A 126 -17.21 -4.55 6.48
CA SER A 126 -15.82 -4.97 6.29
C SER A 126 -15.29 -4.58 4.91
N LEU A 127 -16.10 -4.06 4.00
CA LEU A 127 -15.67 -3.61 2.67
C LEU A 127 -15.95 -2.11 2.52
N LEU A 128 -14.92 -1.37 2.13
CA LEU A 128 -14.98 0.06 1.82
C LEU A 128 -14.58 0.30 0.37
N ILE A 129 -15.09 1.39 -0.18
CA ILE A 129 -14.68 1.92 -1.48
C ILE A 129 -14.00 3.26 -1.21
N VAL A 130 -12.74 3.39 -1.61
CA VAL A 130 -11.96 4.61 -1.46
C VAL A 130 -11.77 5.22 -2.84
N ARG A 131 -12.15 6.48 -3.00
CA ARG A 131 -11.90 7.27 -4.19
C ARG A 131 -10.90 8.36 -3.84
N PHE A 132 -9.80 8.40 -4.57
CA PHE A 132 -8.80 9.44 -4.50
C PHE A 132 -8.82 10.25 -5.79
N SER A 133 -8.70 11.56 -5.70
CA SER A 133 -8.61 12.46 -6.85
C SER A 133 -7.46 13.44 -6.68
N SER A 134 -6.72 13.69 -7.76
CA SER A 134 -5.68 14.72 -7.85
C SER A 134 -5.84 15.44 -9.19
N GLY A 135 -6.10 16.75 -9.15
CA GLY A 135 -6.40 17.54 -10.34
C GLY A 135 -7.59 16.96 -11.14
N SER A 136 -7.37 16.62 -12.41
CA SER A 136 -8.37 16.02 -13.29
C SER A 136 -8.43 14.49 -13.25
N LYS A 137 -7.51 13.84 -12.53
CA LYS A 137 -7.42 12.37 -12.44
C LYS A 137 -8.12 11.89 -11.17
N SER A 138 -8.82 10.76 -11.25
CA SER A 138 -9.37 10.07 -10.08
C SER A 138 -9.20 8.57 -10.20
N LYS A 139 -9.01 7.91 -9.05
CA LYS A 139 -8.90 6.46 -8.94
C LYS A 139 -9.78 5.96 -7.81
N THR A 140 -10.49 4.86 -8.06
CA THR A 140 -11.33 4.20 -7.06
C THR A 140 -10.78 2.81 -6.79
N VAL A 141 -10.61 2.46 -5.52
CA VAL A 141 -10.14 1.16 -5.06
C VAL A 141 -11.11 0.58 -4.03
N LYS A 142 -11.20 -0.75 -4.01
CA LYS A 142 -11.96 -1.49 -3.00
C LYS A 142 -10.98 -1.98 -1.95
N ALA A 143 -11.33 -1.79 -0.68
CA ALA A 143 -10.47 -2.10 0.44
C ALA A 143 -11.26 -2.91 1.46
N MET A 144 -10.75 -4.08 1.84
CA MET A 144 -11.40 -4.96 2.81
C MET A 144 -10.68 -4.89 4.15
N SER A 145 -11.45 -4.61 5.20
CA SER A 145 -11.02 -4.69 6.58
C SER A 145 -11.28 -6.09 7.13
N LEU A 146 -10.24 -6.73 7.66
CA LEU A 146 -10.35 -7.91 8.50
C LEU A 146 -10.72 -7.46 9.92
N ARG A 147 -11.92 -6.90 10.11
CA ARG A 147 -12.45 -6.73 11.47
C ARG A 147 -12.91 -8.10 11.94
N ASP A 148 -12.19 -8.67 12.90
CA ASP A 148 -12.72 -9.79 13.69
C ASP A 148 -13.99 -9.29 14.38
N ARG A 149 -15.09 -10.05 14.25
CA ARG A 149 -16.39 -9.68 14.81
C ARG A 149 -16.44 -9.91 16.30
#